data_AF-A0A9W6SXK5-F1
#
_entry.id   AF-A0A9W6SXK5-F1
#
_cell.length_a   1.000
_cell.length_b   1.000
_cell.length_c   1.000
_cell.angle_alpha   90.00
_cell.angle_beta   90.00
_cell.angle_gamma   90.00
#
_symmetry.space_group_name_H-M   'P 1'
#
loop_
_entity.id
_entity.type
_entity.pdbx_description
1 polymer ?
#
loop_
_entity_poly.entity_id
_entity_poly.type
_entity_poly.pdbx_seq_one_letter_code
_entity_poly.pdbx_strand_id
1 'polypeptide(L)'
;MGKGETEILEQSPLINWTIFQELLMMDEDEEGFAQSLVQTFVEQADTIFKDIDNILNANIANLPTSSGTNNPQEESQQSTESQESQLTSTTTQADSEDPLKKLSSLGHYLKGSAAALGLHKVQEECERIQNYGNKIPFDDYAPAQNAQTDQDWFNCIYEALNNAKIYYGESRKLLAEFFGAEI
;
A
#
# COMPACT_ATOMS: atom_id res chain seq x y z
N MET A 1 16.92 -20.26 -0.53
CA MET A 1 16.01 -20.68 -1.61
C MET A 1 16.09 -22.19 -1.83
N GLY A 2 15.20 -22.94 -1.19
CA GLY A 2 14.81 -24.28 -1.61
C GLY A 2 13.84 -24.21 -2.80
N LYS A 3 13.86 -25.22 -3.68
CA LYS A 3 13.07 -25.17 -4.95
C LYS A 3 11.57 -24.94 -4.77
N GLY A 4 10.99 -25.36 -3.64
CA GLY A 4 9.57 -25.16 -3.35
C GLY A 4 9.20 -23.72 -3.00
N GLU A 5 10.11 -22.93 -2.43
CA GLU A 5 9.85 -21.51 -2.10
C GLU A 5 9.66 -20.69 -3.38
N THR A 6 10.51 -20.92 -4.39
CA THR A 6 10.39 -20.32 -5.72
C THR A 6 9.11 -20.78 -6.43
N GLU A 7 8.80 -22.09 -6.40
CA GLU A 7 7.62 -22.66 -7.05
C GLU A 7 6.30 -22.10 -6.48
N ILE A 8 6.23 -21.88 -5.15
CA ILE A 8 5.07 -21.24 -4.50
C ILE A 8 4.92 -19.78 -4.95
N LEU A 9 6.02 -19.03 -5.07
CA LEU A 9 5.99 -17.63 -5.49
C LEU A 9 5.63 -17.48 -6.97
N GLU A 10 6.17 -18.34 -7.84
CA GLU A 10 5.87 -18.42 -9.27
C GLU A 10 4.40 -18.77 -9.57
N GLN A 11 3.79 -19.65 -8.77
CA GLN A 11 2.39 -20.06 -8.92
C GLN A 11 1.39 -19.12 -8.23
N SER A 12 1.84 -18.08 -7.52
CA SER A 12 0.98 -17.19 -6.74
C SER A 12 0.26 -16.15 -7.61
N PRO A 13 -1.08 -16.00 -7.53
CA PRO A 13 -1.80 -14.95 -8.26
C PRO A 13 -1.53 -13.54 -7.72
N LEU A 14 -0.80 -13.41 -6.60
CA LEU A 14 -0.42 -12.13 -5.98
C LEU A 14 0.81 -11.50 -6.65
N ILE A 15 1.65 -12.31 -7.29
CA ILE A 15 2.95 -11.91 -7.84
C ILE A 15 2.96 -12.15 -9.36
N ASN A 16 3.24 -11.11 -10.13
CA ASN A 16 3.60 -11.25 -11.54
C ASN A 16 5.03 -11.78 -11.60
N TRP A 17 5.17 -13.10 -11.67
CA TRP A 17 6.47 -13.78 -11.66
C TRP A 17 7.42 -13.26 -12.75
N THR A 18 6.93 -12.90 -13.95
CA THR A 18 7.78 -12.34 -15.01
C THR A 18 8.48 -11.05 -14.56
N ILE A 19 7.74 -10.13 -13.95
CA ILE A 19 8.31 -8.85 -13.45
C ILE A 19 9.24 -9.12 -12.26
N PHE A 20 8.84 -9.99 -11.33
CA PHE A 20 9.66 -10.28 -10.15
C PHE A 20 10.95 -11.03 -10.50
N GLN A 21 10.91 -11.92 -11.50
CA GLN A 21 12.09 -12.62 -12.02
C GLN A 21 13.08 -11.66 -12.68
N GLU A 22 12.62 -10.61 -13.37
CA GLU A 22 13.51 -9.56 -13.92
C GLU A 22 14.27 -8.81 -12.82
N LEU A 23 13.67 -8.61 -11.63
CA LEU A 23 14.38 -8.06 -10.46
C LEU A 23 15.39 -9.05 -9.88
N LEU A 24 15.03 -10.34 -9.78
CA LEU A 24 15.94 -11.38 -9.27
C LEU A 24 17.16 -11.63 -10.19
N MET A 25 17.09 -11.25 -11.47
CA MET A 25 18.26 -11.23 -12.35
C MET A 25 19.26 -10.12 -12.01
N MET A 26 18.83 -9.05 -11.31
CA MET A 26 19.74 -7.98 -10.87
C MET A 26 20.56 -8.40 -9.65
N ASP A 27 20.05 -9.32 -8.82
CA ASP A 27 20.78 -9.94 -7.71
C ASP A 27 21.99 -10.78 -8.16
N GLU A 28 22.13 -11.09 -9.47
CA GLU A 28 23.34 -11.73 -10.01
C GLU A 28 24.57 -10.80 -9.99
N ASP A 29 24.37 -9.49 -10.09
CA ASP A 29 25.42 -8.45 -10.01
C ASP A 29 25.44 -7.71 -8.64
N GLU A 30 24.30 -7.60 -7.95
CA GLU A 30 24.16 -6.90 -6.64
C GLU A 30 23.31 -7.72 -5.64
N GLU A 31 23.96 -8.60 -4.87
CA GLU A 31 23.29 -9.52 -3.91
C GLU A 31 22.37 -8.76 -2.92
N GLY A 32 21.07 -9.08 -2.95
CA GLY A 32 20.05 -8.49 -2.08
C GLY A 32 19.38 -7.22 -2.62
N PHE A 33 19.68 -6.80 -3.85
CA PHE A 33 19.05 -5.66 -4.51
C PHE A 33 17.51 -5.78 -4.52
N ALA A 34 16.96 -6.90 -4.99
CA ALA A 34 15.51 -7.14 -5.04
C ALA A 34 14.87 -7.14 -3.64
N GLN A 35 15.54 -7.68 -2.63
CA GLN A 35 15.07 -7.63 -1.24
C GLN A 35 15.02 -6.18 -0.73
N SER A 36 16.04 -5.36 -1.03
CA SER A 36 16.09 -3.96 -0.62
C SER A 36 14.96 -3.12 -1.23
N LEU A 37 14.58 -3.39 -2.49
CA LEU A 37 13.43 -2.74 -3.13
C LEU A 37 12.10 -3.15 -2.47
N VAL A 38 11.95 -4.42 -2.11
CA VAL A 38 10.76 -4.92 -1.39
C VAL A 38 10.64 -4.27 0.00
N GLN A 39 11.73 -4.15 0.75
CA GLN A 39 11.75 -3.42 2.03
C GLN A 39 11.42 -1.93 1.84
N THR A 40 12.01 -1.28 0.83
CA THR A 40 11.72 0.11 0.47
C THR A 40 10.25 0.33 0.08
N PHE A 41 9.60 -0.68 -0.51
CA PHE A 41 8.15 -0.67 -0.77
C PHE A 41 7.31 -0.88 0.49
N VAL A 42 7.73 -1.76 1.42
CA VAL A 42 7.04 -2.00 2.69
C VAL A 42 6.87 -0.71 3.47
N GLU A 43 7.95 0.07 3.63
CA GLU A 43 7.94 1.37 4.33
C GLU A 43 7.00 2.40 3.68
N GLN A 44 7.01 2.47 2.34
CA GLN A 44 6.07 3.31 1.57
C GLN A 44 4.62 2.86 1.77
N ALA A 45 4.34 1.57 1.70
CA ALA A 45 3.00 1.01 1.79
C ALA A 45 2.39 1.23 3.18
N ASP A 46 3.10 0.91 4.26
CA ASP A 46 2.62 1.11 5.63
C ASP A 46 2.37 2.62 5.92
N THR A 47 3.19 3.51 5.35
CA THR A 47 2.99 4.98 5.43
C THR A 47 1.74 5.42 4.64
N ILE A 48 1.62 5.00 3.38
CA ILE A 48 0.53 5.41 2.49
C ILE A 48 -0.81 4.86 2.96
N PHE A 49 -0.88 3.59 3.38
CA PHE A 49 -2.12 3.00 3.91
C PHE A 49 -2.61 3.74 5.16
N LYS A 50 -1.70 4.17 6.04
CA LYS A 50 -2.03 4.97 7.22
C LYS A 50 -2.55 6.36 6.86
N ASP A 51 -1.99 7.01 5.84
CA ASP A 51 -2.49 8.31 5.36
C ASP A 51 -3.86 8.18 4.67
N ILE A 52 -4.09 7.11 3.90
CA ILE A 52 -5.40 6.78 3.34
C ILE A 52 -6.41 6.54 4.49
N ASP A 53 -6.06 5.73 5.51
CA ASP A 53 -6.91 5.54 6.70
C ASP A 53 -7.25 6.87 7.37
N ASN A 54 -6.26 7.74 7.61
CA ASN A 54 -6.47 9.03 8.26
C ASN A 54 -7.48 9.90 7.48
N ILE A 55 -7.39 9.93 6.15
CA ILE A 55 -8.32 10.68 5.30
C ILE A 55 -9.72 10.06 5.34
N LEU A 56 -9.85 8.74 5.21
CA LEU A 56 -11.15 8.05 5.26
C LEU A 56 -11.81 8.19 6.63
N ASN A 57 -11.04 8.04 7.72
CA ASN A 57 -11.52 8.22 9.09
C ASN A 57 -12.06 9.63 9.37
N ALA A 58 -11.53 10.65 8.69
CA ALA A 58 -12.00 12.03 8.80
C ALA A 58 -13.24 12.34 7.93
N ASN A 59 -13.60 11.47 6.96
CA ASN A 59 -14.61 11.77 5.95
C ASN A 59 -15.76 10.75 5.86
N ILE A 60 -15.65 9.54 6.41
CA ILE A 60 -16.71 8.53 6.43
C ILE A 60 -17.64 8.74 7.64
N ALA A 61 -18.92 9.01 7.37
CA ALA A 61 -19.96 9.14 8.39
C ALA A 61 -20.35 7.76 8.96
N ASN A 62 -19.71 7.39 10.08
CA ASN A 62 -19.76 6.09 10.76
C ASN A 62 -19.07 4.98 9.96
N LEU A 63 -17.78 4.74 10.24
CA LEU A 63 -17.11 3.54 9.73
C LEU A 63 -17.78 2.28 10.30
N PRO A 64 -17.90 1.20 9.51
CA PRO A 64 -18.23 -0.11 10.04
C PRO A 64 -17.06 -0.57 10.93
N THR A 65 -17.23 -0.45 12.25
CA THR A 65 -16.17 -0.75 13.24
C THR A 65 -15.73 -2.20 13.14
N SER A 66 -14.50 -2.43 12.68
CA SER A 66 -13.86 -3.75 12.74
C SER A 66 -13.67 -4.17 14.20
N SER A 67 -13.98 -5.43 14.49
CA SER A 67 -14.19 -5.90 15.85
C SER A 67 -12.92 -6.46 16.50
N GLY A 68 -12.31 -5.69 17.41
CA GLY A 68 -11.23 -6.12 18.29
C GLY A 68 -9.83 -6.03 17.67
N THR A 69 -8.78 -5.71 18.43
CA THR A 69 -8.62 -5.94 19.88
C THR A 69 -8.24 -4.68 20.66
N ASN A 70 -8.65 -4.62 21.94
CA ASN A 70 -8.15 -3.65 22.92
C ASN A 70 -7.20 -4.37 23.88
N ASN A 71 -6.02 -3.78 24.15
CA ASN A 71 -5.51 -3.66 25.52
C ASN A 71 -4.48 -2.51 25.62
N PRO A 72 -4.54 -1.62 26.62
CA PRO A 72 -3.62 -0.47 26.76
C PRO A 72 -2.51 -0.71 27.80
N GLN A 73 -1.38 0.00 27.68
CA GLN A 73 -0.56 0.45 28.83
C GLN A 73 0.44 1.56 28.46
N GLU A 74 0.52 2.60 29.31
CA GLU A 74 1.58 3.64 29.37
C GLU A 74 2.78 3.13 30.20
N GLU A 75 4.02 3.66 30.24
CA GLU A 75 4.69 4.85 29.65
C GLU A 75 6.13 4.39 29.18
N SER A 76 7.23 5.14 28.95
CA SER A 76 7.61 6.52 29.32
C SER A 76 8.62 7.25 28.40
N GLN A 77 8.75 8.56 28.69
CA GLN A 77 9.95 9.44 28.63
C GLN A 77 11.36 8.76 28.58
N GLN A 78 12.45 9.36 28.07
CA GLN A 78 12.74 10.60 27.27
C GLN A 78 14.29 10.75 27.11
N SER A 79 14.85 11.21 25.97
CA SER A 79 16.02 12.16 25.88
C SER A 79 16.66 12.37 24.48
N THR A 80 16.83 13.65 24.13
CA THR A 80 17.94 14.33 23.38
C THR A 80 18.53 13.78 22.05
N GLU A 81 18.19 14.50 20.97
CA GLU A 81 19.08 15.16 19.98
C GLU A 81 20.28 14.45 19.33
N SER A 82 20.28 14.44 18.00
CA SER A 82 21.44 14.85 17.17
C SER A 82 20.98 15.41 15.82
N GLN A 83 21.74 16.36 15.29
CA GLN A 83 21.64 16.90 13.91
C GLN A 83 22.52 15.99 13.00
N GLU A 84 22.51 16.02 11.66
CA GLU A 84 21.97 16.94 10.66
C GLU A 84 21.81 16.20 9.31
N SER A 85 20.79 16.50 8.50
CA SER A 85 20.88 16.38 7.03
C SER A 85 19.73 17.16 6.37
N GLN A 86 20.02 17.82 5.25
CA GLN A 86 19.07 18.70 4.57
C GLN A 86 18.64 18.08 3.23
N LEU A 87 17.34 17.83 3.05
CA LEU A 87 16.73 17.72 1.72
C LEU A 87 15.51 18.65 1.67
N THR A 88 15.53 19.60 0.73
CA THR A 88 14.67 20.78 0.75
C THR A 88 13.34 20.55 0.05
N SER A 89 12.39 19.88 0.71
CA SER A 89 10.98 19.90 0.30
C SER A 89 10.37 21.27 0.63
N THR A 90 10.16 22.09 -0.40
CA THR A 90 9.61 23.45 -0.27
C THR A 90 8.25 23.48 0.43
N THR A 91 8.14 24.31 1.47
CA THR A 91 6.86 24.65 2.10
C THR A 91 5.99 25.46 1.16
N THR A 92 4.90 24.86 0.66
CA THR A 92 3.78 25.59 0.07
C THR A 92 2.53 25.29 0.89
N GLN A 93 2.00 26.36 1.50
CA GLN A 93 0.62 26.64 1.93
C GLN A 93 -0.36 25.47 2.19
N ALA A 94 -1.05 25.53 3.33
CA ALA A 94 -2.17 24.65 3.66
C ALA A 94 -3.43 25.00 2.83
N ASP A 95 -3.42 24.65 1.55
CA ASP A 95 -4.64 24.56 0.75
C ASP A 95 -5.54 23.43 1.28
N SER A 96 -6.85 23.64 1.23
CA SER A 96 -7.84 22.61 1.50
C SER A 96 -7.97 21.67 0.30
N GLU A 97 -6.96 20.82 0.11
CA GLU A 97 -6.93 19.81 -0.95
C GLU A 97 -8.15 18.87 -0.85
N ASP A 98 -8.80 18.61 -1.99
CA ASP A 98 -9.94 17.69 -2.09
C ASP A 98 -9.52 16.30 -1.56
N PRO A 99 -10.16 15.77 -0.49
CA PRO A 99 -9.80 14.50 0.09
C PRO A 99 -9.80 13.34 -0.91
N LEU A 100 -10.72 13.34 -1.88
CA LEU A 100 -10.79 12.31 -2.92
C LEU A 100 -9.64 12.46 -3.92
N LYS A 101 -9.20 13.69 -4.24
CA LYS A 101 -7.98 13.89 -5.04
C LYS A 101 -6.72 13.45 -4.30
N LYS A 102 -6.60 13.74 -3.00
CA LYS A 102 -5.48 13.25 -2.19
C LYS A 102 -5.44 11.71 -2.12
N LEU A 103 -6.60 11.06 -1.92
CA LEU A 103 -6.74 9.61 -2.00
C LEU A 103 -6.34 9.06 -3.38
N SER A 104 -6.76 9.73 -4.46
CA SER A 104 -6.36 9.39 -5.83
C SER A 104 -4.84 9.44 -6.02
N SER A 105 -4.18 10.48 -5.52
CA SER A 105 -2.72 10.63 -5.60
C SER A 105 -1.98 9.56 -4.81
N LEU A 106 -2.43 9.27 -3.58
CA LEU A 106 -1.86 8.20 -2.74
C LEU A 106 -1.99 6.81 -3.42
N GLY A 107 -3.15 6.50 -3.98
CA GLY A 107 -3.35 5.29 -4.78
C GLY A 107 -2.47 5.24 -6.03
N HIS A 108 -2.30 6.37 -6.73
CA HIS A 108 -1.42 6.46 -7.89
C HIS A 108 0.05 6.15 -7.56
N TYR A 109 0.58 6.75 -6.49
CA TYR A 109 1.97 6.52 -6.07
C TYR A 109 2.19 5.05 -5.68
N LEU A 110 1.33 4.48 -4.82
CA LEU A 110 1.51 3.09 -4.37
C LEU A 110 1.28 2.08 -5.49
N LYS A 111 0.38 2.37 -6.46
CA LYS A 111 0.23 1.56 -7.68
C LYS A 111 1.55 1.50 -8.47
N GLY A 112 2.26 2.62 -8.60
CA GLY A 112 3.55 2.68 -9.28
C GLY A 112 4.60 1.79 -8.63
N SER A 113 4.79 1.92 -7.32
CA SER A 113 5.76 1.11 -6.56
C SER A 113 5.37 -0.38 -6.53
N ALA A 114 4.07 -0.70 -6.42
CA ALA A 114 3.58 -2.09 -6.48
C ALA A 114 3.78 -2.73 -7.86
N ALA A 115 3.52 -1.99 -8.95
CA ALA A 115 3.71 -2.46 -10.32
C ALA A 115 5.18 -2.77 -10.64
N ALA A 116 6.11 -1.92 -10.17
CA ALA A 116 7.55 -2.12 -10.35
C ALA A 116 8.08 -3.40 -9.68
N LEU A 117 7.40 -3.86 -8.62
CA LEU A 117 7.69 -5.12 -7.91
C LEU A 117 6.82 -6.30 -8.35
N GLY A 118 5.97 -6.13 -9.37
CA GLY A 118 5.05 -7.16 -9.82
C GLY A 118 3.99 -7.56 -8.80
N LEU A 119 3.69 -6.73 -7.79
CA LEU A 119 2.72 -7.00 -6.71
C LEU A 119 1.28 -6.81 -7.22
N HIS A 120 0.89 -7.69 -8.15
CA HIS A 120 -0.25 -7.56 -9.05
C HIS A 120 -1.56 -7.21 -8.35
N LYS A 121 -1.90 -7.88 -7.24
CA LYS A 121 -3.15 -7.62 -6.52
C LYS A 121 -3.13 -6.37 -5.65
N VAL A 122 -1.96 -5.96 -5.15
CA VAL A 122 -1.81 -4.65 -4.49
C VAL A 122 -1.90 -3.52 -5.53
N GLN A 123 -1.32 -3.71 -6.72
CA GLN A 123 -1.40 -2.78 -7.85
C GLN A 123 -2.85 -2.57 -8.31
N GLU A 124 -3.63 -3.65 -8.53
CA GLU A 124 -5.04 -3.55 -8.93
C GLU A 124 -5.88 -2.74 -7.94
N GLU A 125 -5.77 -3.03 -6.64
CA GLU A 125 -6.52 -2.31 -5.60
C GLU A 125 -6.07 -0.85 -5.47
N CYS A 126 -4.77 -0.56 -5.63
CA CYS A 126 -4.28 0.83 -5.72
C CYS A 126 -4.79 1.56 -6.97
N GLU A 127 -5.07 0.86 -8.08
CA GLU A 127 -5.73 1.42 -9.26
C GLU A 127 -7.21 1.70 -9.02
N ARG A 128 -7.91 0.85 -8.26
CA ARG A 128 -9.29 1.12 -7.80
C ARG A 128 -9.32 2.37 -6.92
N ILE A 129 -8.42 2.49 -5.93
CA ILE A 129 -8.25 3.70 -5.11
C ILE A 129 -7.98 4.94 -5.98
N GLN A 130 -7.07 4.85 -6.97
CA GLN A 130 -6.77 5.96 -7.88
C GLN A 130 -8.01 6.41 -8.65
N ASN A 131 -8.77 5.49 -9.24
CA ASN A 131 -9.92 5.83 -10.07
C ASN A 131 -11.13 6.30 -9.25
N TYR A 132 -11.41 5.65 -8.12
CA TYR A 132 -12.49 6.04 -7.22
C TYR A 132 -12.24 7.42 -6.59
N GLY A 133 -10.99 7.77 -6.26
CA GLY A 133 -10.61 9.13 -5.87
C GLY A 133 -10.79 10.18 -6.99
N ASN A 134 -10.89 9.73 -8.25
CA ASN A 134 -11.27 10.57 -9.38
C ASN A 134 -12.77 10.53 -9.71
N LYS A 135 -13.59 9.81 -8.93
CA LYS A 135 -15.01 9.55 -9.17
C LYS A 135 -15.27 8.82 -10.50
N ILE A 136 -14.36 7.92 -10.87
CA ILE A 136 -14.42 7.08 -12.08
C ILE A 136 -14.82 5.66 -11.68
N PRO A 137 -15.96 5.12 -12.17
CA PRO A 137 -16.32 3.71 -11.98
C PRO A 137 -15.52 2.86 -12.97
N PHE A 138 -14.31 2.49 -12.56
CA PHE A 138 -13.29 1.83 -13.38
C PHE A 138 -13.58 0.35 -13.69
N ASP A 139 -14.30 -0.32 -12.81
CA ASP A 139 -14.54 -1.76 -12.79
C ASP A 139 -16.03 -2.08 -12.62
N ASP A 140 -16.43 -3.35 -12.79
CA ASP A 140 -17.82 -3.80 -12.65
C ASP A 140 -18.33 -3.82 -11.18
N TYR A 141 -17.62 -3.16 -10.26
CA TYR A 141 -18.00 -3.08 -8.85
C TYR A 141 -19.26 -2.25 -8.67
N ALA A 142 -20.38 -2.93 -8.41
CA ALA A 142 -21.71 -2.33 -8.42
C ALA A 142 -21.88 -1.07 -7.53
N PRO A 143 -21.27 -0.96 -6.32
CA PRO A 143 -21.31 0.28 -5.54
C PRO A 143 -20.65 1.47 -6.24
N ALA A 144 -19.51 1.29 -6.91
CA ALA A 144 -18.86 2.36 -7.67
C ALA A 144 -19.68 2.73 -8.92
N GLN A 145 -20.24 1.75 -9.63
CA GLN A 145 -21.13 1.96 -10.78
C GLN A 145 -22.44 2.71 -10.41
N ASN A 146 -22.82 2.74 -9.13
CA ASN A 146 -24.02 3.42 -8.63
C ASN A 146 -23.69 4.62 -7.70
N ALA A 147 -22.42 5.01 -7.56
CA ALA A 147 -22.00 6.07 -6.66
C ALA A 147 -22.48 7.45 -7.14
N GLN A 148 -23.13 8.22 -6.24
CA GLN A 148 -23.70 9.54 -6.55
C GLN A 148 -23.13 10.66 -5.69
N THR A 149 -22.58 10.30 -4.53
CA THR A 149 -22.08 11.22 -3.50
C THR A 149 -20.64 10.89 -3.14
N ASP A 150 -19.93 11.87 -2.57
CA ASP A 150 -18.56 11.70 -2.10
C ASP A 150 -18.45 10.61 -1.03
N GLN A 151 -19.50 10.40 -0.23
CA GLN A 151 -19.61 9.31 0.74
C GLN A 151 -19.61 7.92 0.07
N ASP A 152 -20.25 7.77 -1.09
CA ASP A 152 -20.23 6.52 -1.86
C ASP A 152 -18.81 6.22 -2.37
N TRP A 153 -18.10 7.25 -2.84
CA TRP A 153 -16.71 7.13 -3.28
C TRP A 153 -15.76 6.82 -2.13
N PHE A 154 -15.89 7.46 -0.96
CA PHE A 154 -15.12 7.09 0.24
C PHE A 154 -15.39 5.64 0.66
N ASN A 155 -16.63 5.15 0.56
CA ASN A 155 -16.97 3.76 0.87
C ASN A 155 -16.32 2.78 -0.13
N CYS A 156 -16.27 3.10 -1.42
CA CYS A 156 -15.60 2.28 -2.43
C CYS A 156 -14.07 2.28 -2.24
N ILE A 157 -13.47 3.42 -1.88
CA ILE A 157 -12.04 3.54 -1.56
C ILE A 157 -11.69 2.76 -0.28
N TYR A 158 -12.57 2.76 0.73
CA TYR A 158 -12.40 1.96 1.94
C TYR A 158 -12.42 0.45 1.66
N GLU A 159 -13.30 -0.02 0.77
CA GLU A 159 -13.31 -1.43 0.37
C GLU A 159 -12.02 -1.81 -0.38
N ALA A 160 -11.61 -1.03 -1.39
CA ALA A 160 -10.35 -1.24 -2.11
C ALA A 160 -9.11 -1.18 -1.18
N LEU A 161 -9.08 -0.28 -0.19
CA LEU A 161 -8.00 -0.23 0.81
C LEU A 161 -7.92 -1.49 1.66
N ASN A 162 -9.06 -2.05 2.08
CA ASN A 162 -9.06 -3.28 2.87
C ASN A 162 -8.55 -4.46 2.05
N ASN A 163 -8.94 -4.57 0.77
CA ASN A 163 -8.41 -5.58 -0.14
C ASN A 163 -6.90 -5.37 -0.38
N ALA A 164 -6.45 -4.13 -0.64
CA ALA A 164 -5.04 -3.80 -0.81
C ALA A 164 -4.20 -4.25 0.41
N LYS A 165 -4.69 -4.02 1.63
CA LYS A 165 -4.05 -4.44 2.89
C LYS A 165 -4.03 -5.96 3.06
N ILE A 166 -5.09 -6.66 2.66
CA ILE A 166 -5.14 -8.14 2.67
C ILE A 166 -4.08 -8.69 1.73
N TYR A 167 -4.10 -8.31 0.45
CA TYR A 167 -3.13 -8.80 -0.53
C TYR A 167 -1.70 -8.40 -0.19
N TYR A 168 -1.47 -7.20 0.35
CA TYR A 168 -0.18 -6.76 0.88
C TYR A 168 0.33 -7.66 2.01
N GLY A 169 -0.53 -7.98 2.98
CA GLY A 169 -0.21 -8.87 4.10
C GLY A 169 -0.10 -10.35 3.71
N GLU A 170 -0.56 -10.75 2.53
CA GLU A 170 -0.31 -12.07 1.94
C GLU A 170 1.00 -12.08 1.11
N SER A 171 1.22 -11.07 0.26
CA SER A 171 2.48 -10.88 -0.48
C SER A 171 3.68 -10.76 0.45
N ARG A 172 3.60 -10.01 1.55
CA ARG A 172 4.70 -9.90 2.54
C ARG A 172 5.10 -11.26 3.11
N LYS A 173 4.14 -12.15 3.40
CA LYS A 173 4.43 -13.51 3.90
C LYS A 173 5.15 -14.35 2.86
N LEU A 174 4.65 -14.36 1.62
CA LEU A 174 5.29 -15.10 0.52
C LEU A 174 6.72 -14.61 0.25
N LEU A 175 6.94 -13.29 0.32
CA LEU A 175 8.26 -12.68 0.13
C LEU A 175 9.19 -12.94 1.32
N ALA A 176 8.68 -12.87 2.56
CA ALA A 176 9.43 -13.24 3.76
C ALA A 176 9.88 -14.72 3.75
N GLU A 177 8.99 -15.63 3.34
CA GLU A 177 9.30 -17.04 3.15
C GLU A 177 10.32 -17.26 2.01
N PHE A 178 10.20 -16.54 0.89
CA PHE A 178 11.11 -16.64 -0.26
C PHE A 178 12.53 -16.13 0.03
N PHE A 179 12.65 -14.96 0.68
CA PHE A 179 13.95 -14.39 1.08
C PHE A 179 14.52 -15.03 2.36
N GLY A 180 13.69 -15.72 3.15
CA GLY A 180 14.09 -16.27 4.46
C GLY A 180 14.35 -15.18 5.52
N ALA A 181 13.68 -14.03 5.39
CA ALA A 181 13.93 -12.81 6.16
C ALA A 181 12.61 -12.14 6.59
N GLU A 182 12.67 -11.24 7.58
CA GLU A 182 11.51 -10.42 7.94
C GLU A 182 11.32 -9.29 6.90
N ILE A 183 10.08 -9.17 6.41
CA ILE A 183 9.63 -8.25 5.34
C ILE A 183 8.34 -7.57 5.78
#